data_AF-A0A6B3NAJ0-F1
#
_entry.id   AF-A0A6B3NAJ0-F1
#
_cell.length_a   1.000
_cell.length_b   1.000
_cell.length_c   1.000
_cell.angle_alpha   90.00
_cell.angle_beta   90.00
_cell.angle_gamma   90.00
#
_symmetry.space_group_name_H-M   'P 1'
#
loop_
_entity.id
_entity.type
_entity.pdbx_description
1 polymer ?
#
loop_
_entity_poly.entity_id
_entity_poly.type
_entity_poly.pdbx_seq_one_letter_code
_entity_poly.pdbx_strand_id
1 'polypeptide(L)'
;MLQLLTKIDYLWRETLLGIQRGGTMNWAAVSTVTVLLFLFGLSLQISWQLEGMLSQLGNRLQVSVYLEPGAQLEMVMPAVKKLPQVSEIKTISKQEA
;
A
#
# COMPACT_ATOMS: atom_id res chain seq x y z
N MET A 1 -5.29 -32.17 22.32
CA MET A 1 -5.43 -31.47 21.02
C MET A 1 -6.80 -31.72 20.37
N LEU A 2 -7.26 -32.99 20.23
CA LEU A 2 -8.59 -33.31 19.66
C LEU A 2 -9.79 -32.64 20.36
N GLN A 3 -9.76 -32.51 21.69
CA GLN A 3 -10.87 -31.90 22.45
C GLN A 3 -11.07 -30.39 22.19
N LEU A 4 -10.02 -29.69 21.75
CA LEU A 4 -10.15 -28.28 21.38
C LEU A 4 -10.85 -28.14 20.03
N LEU A 5 -10.52 -29.01 19.07
CA LEU A 5 -11.20 -29.05 17.77
C LEU A 5 -12.69 -29.35 17.92
N THR A 6 -13.08 -30.31 18.77
CA THR A 6 -14.49 -30.65 18.97
C THR A 6 -15.28 -29.55 19.67
N LYS A 7 -14.65 -28.82 20.61
CA LYS A 7 -15.28 -27.65 21.25
C LYS A 7 -15.45 -26.49 20.28
N ILE A 8 -14.45 -26.23 19.43
CA ILE A 8 -14.52 -25.20 18.39
C ILE A 8 -15.64 -25.53 17.39
N ASP A 9 -15.70 -26.77 16.92
CA ASP A 9 -16.74 -27.24 15.99
C ASP A 9 -18.15 -27.09 16.60
N TYR A 10 -18.31 -27.48 17.87
CA TYR A 10 -19.54 -27.28 18.61
C TYR A 10 -19.94 -25.79 18.71
N LEU A 11 -19.01 -24.92 19.08
CA LEU A 11 -19.27 -23.47 19.21
C LEU A 11 -19.62 -22.83 17.88
N TRP A 12 -18.98 -23.22 16.77
CA TRP A 12 -19.32 -22.73 15.44
C TRP A 12 -20.74 -23.14 15.05
N ARG A 13 -21.08 -24.40 15.29
CA ARG A 13 -22.41 -24.94 14.97
C ARG A 13 -23.50 -24.26 15.80
N GLU A 14 -23.26 -24.04 17.09
CA GLU A 14 -24.18 -23.32 17.97
C GLU A 14 -24.31 -21.85 17.57
N THR A 15 -23.22 -21.19 17.18
CA THR A 15 -23.24 -19.80 16.71
C THR A 15 -24.04 -19.66 15.41
N LEU A 16 -23.82 -20.55 14.43
CA LEU A 16 -24.57 -20.58 13.18
C LEU A 16 -26.06 -20.82 13.41
N LEU A 17 -26.40 -21.78 14.26
CA LEU A 17 -27.78 -22.05 14.66
C LEU A 17 -28.38 -20.87 15.44
N GLY A 18 -27.60 -20.17 16.26
CA GLY A 18 -28.01 -18.98 17.00
C GLY A 18 -28.29 -17.79 16.08
N ILE A 19 -27.50 -17.60 15.03
CA ILE A 19 -27.76 -16.61 13.98
C ILE A 19 -29.04 -16.97 13.22
N GLN A 20 -29.22 -18.25 12.85
CA GLN A 20 -30.40 -18.73 12.14
C GLN A 20 -31.69 -18.60 12.97
N ARG A 21 -31.63 -18.91 14.28
CA ARG A 21 -32.76 -18.81 15.22
C ARG A 21 -33.09 -17.37 15.61
N GLY A 22 -32.11 -16.47 15.61
CA GLY A 22 -32.28 -15.04 15.90
C GLY A 22 -33.06 -14.26 14.84
N GLY A 23 -33.49 -14.92 13.75
CA GLY A 23 -34.34 -14.33 12.71
C GLY A 23 -33.72 -13.10 12.05
N THR A 24 -34.57 -12.14 11.68
CA THR A 24 -34.17 -10.94 10.95
C THR A 24 -33.26 -9.98 11.75
N MET A 25 -33.32 -10.04 13.08
CA MET A 25 -32.52 -9.16 13.96
C MET A 25 -31.03 -9.51 13.92
N ASN A 26 -30.67 -10.79 14.02
CA ASN A 26 -29.28 -11.22 13.90
C ASN A 26 -28.74 -11.00 12.49
N TRP A 27 -29.58 -11.16 11.45
CA TRP A 27 -29.21 -10.84 10.08
C TRP A 27 -28.88 -9.36 9.88
N ALA A 28 -29.64 -8.45 10.51
CA ALA A 28 -29.35 -7.02 10.47
C ALA A 28 -28.04 -6.67 11.18
N ALA A 29 -27.72 -7.34 12.29
CA ALA A 29 -26.44 -7.16 12.98
C ALA A 29 -25.25 -7.69 12.17
N VAL A 30 -25.39 -8.84 11.52
CA VAL A 30 -24.34 -9.40 10.66
C VAL A 30 -24.12 -8.53 9.43
N SER A 31 -25.19 -7.97 8.83
CA SER A 31 -25.07 -7.12 7.66
C SER A 31 -24.37 -5.80 7.98
N THR A 32 -24.63 -5.17 9.13
CA THR A 32 -23.96 -3.92 9.51
C THR A 32 -22.46 -4.13 9.70
N VAL A 33 -22.07 -5.21 10.40
CA VAL A 33 -20.66 -5.59 10.57
C VAL A 33 -20.01 -5.90 9.22
N THR A 34 -20.73 -6.61 8.34
CA THR A 34 -20.23 -6.94 7.00
C THR A 34 -19.98 -5.68 6.17
N VAL A 35 -20.92 -4.73 6.17
CA VAL A 35 -20.78 -3.46 5.45
C VAL A 35 -19.60 -2.66 6.01
N LEU A 36 -19.42 -2.61 7.33
CA LEU A 36 -18.28 -1.92 7.94
C LEU A 36 -16.94 -2.53 7.52
N LEU A 37 -16.82 -3.86 7.59
CA LEU A 37 -15.60 -4.56 7.17
C LEU A 37 -15.35 -4.43 5.67
N PHE A 38 -16.41 -4.44 4.87
CA PHE A 38 -16.32 -4.23 3.42
C PHE A 38 -15.79 -2.83 3.09
N LEU A 39 -16.37 -1.79 3.70
CA LEU A 39 -15.91 -0.41 3.52
C LEU A 39 -14.47 -0.22 4.01
N PHE A 40 -14.12 -0.84 5.14
CA PHE A 40 -12.75 -0.81 5.65
C PHE A 40 -11.75 -1.49 4.69
N GLY A 41 -12.10 -2.68 4.19
CA GLY A 41 -11.29 -3.39 3.22
C GLY A 41 -11.10 -2.61 1.92
N LEU A 42 -12.17 -2.00 1.40
CA LEU A 42 -12.09 -1.11 0.24
C LEU A 42 -11.17 0.08 0.49
N SER A 43 -11.27 0.73 1.65
CA SER A 43 -10.39 1.84 2.00
C SER A 43 -8.93 1.43 1.98
N LEU A 44 -8.59 0.28 2.56
CA LEU A 44 -7.22 -0.23 2.56
C LEU A 44 -6.71 -0.51 1.15
N GLN A 45 -7.53 -1.15 0.32
CA GLN A 45 -7.19 -1.44 -1.08
C GLN A 45 -6.92 -0.15 -1.86
N ILE A 46 -7.77 0.87 -1.69
CA ILE A 46 -7.61 2.17 -2.32
C ILE A 46 -6.32 2.85 -1.85
N SER A 47 -6.02 2.83 -0.55
CA SER A 47 -4.79 3.41 0.00
C SER A 47 -3.53 2.81 -0.64
N TRP A 48 -3.45 1.49 -0.73
CA TRP A 48 -2.32 0.82 -1.38
C TRP A 48 -2.22 1.12 -2.87
N GLN A 49 -3.36 1.19 -3.57
CA GLN A 49 -3.36 1.52 -4.99
C GLN A 49 -2.91 2.96 -5.24
N LEU A 50 -3.33 3.91 -4.39
CA LEU A 50 -2.89 5.31 -4.47
C LEU A 50 -1.39 5.45 -4.18
N GLU A 51 -0.86 4.74 -3.19
CA GLU A 51 0.57 4.72 -2.89
C GLU A 51 1.40 4.13 -4.05
N GLY A 52 0.90 3.07 -4.68
CA GLY A 52 1.47 2.51 -5.91
C GLY A 52 1.47 3.50 -7.07
N MET A 53 0.41 4.30 -7.24
CA MET A 53 0.35 5.34 -8.28
C MET A 53 1.29 6.52 -7.96
N LEU A 54 1.34 6.97 -6.71
CA LEU A 54 2.22 8.05 -6.25
C LEU A 54 3.70 7.70 -6.40
N SER A 55 4.08 6.47 -6.04
CA SER A 55 5.46 5.99 -6.21
C SER A 55 5.88 5.96 -7.69
N GLN A 56 4.98 5.57 -8.59
CA GLN A 56 5.23 5.65 -10.04
C GLN A 56 5.37 7.07 -10.55
N LEU A 57 4.56 8.02 -10.05
CA LEU A 57 4.68 9.44 -10.40
C LEU A 57 5.99 10.04 -9.89
N GLY A 58 6.36 9.75 -8.65
CA GLY A 58 7.63 10.17 -8.06
C GLY A 58 8.84 9.69 -8.86
N ASN A 59 8.84 8.43 -9.31
CA ASN A 59 9.92 7.87 -10.13
C ASN A 59 10.00 8.44 -11.56
N ARG A 60 8.89 8.98 -12.09
CA ARG A 60 8.83 9.59 -13.42
C ARG A 60 9.27 11.06 -13.44
N LEU A 61 9.30 11.74 -12.30
CA LEU A 61 9.82 13.10 -12.18
C LEU A 61 11.36 13.07 -12.21
N GLN A 62 11.90 12.91 -13.42
CA GLN A 62 13.34 12.96 -13.69
C GLN A 62 13.67 14.32 -14.30
N VAL A 63 14.58 15.05 -13.66
CA VAL A 63 15.12 16.32 -14.18
C VAL A 63 16.47 16.04 -14.84
N SER A 64 16.51 16.08 -16.16
CA SER A 64 17.75 15.94 -16.93
C SER A 64 18.47 17.28 -16.99
N VAL A 65 19.63 17.37 -16.32
CA VAL A 65 20.50 18.56 -16.37
C VAL A 65 21.73 18.25 -17.21
N TYR A 66 22.00 19.08 -18.22
CA TYR A 66 23.16 18.96 -19.07
C TYR A 66 24.30 19.82 -18.53
N LEU A 67 25.50 19.26 -18.46
CA LEU A 67 26.71 19.98 -18.07
C LEU A 67 27.31 20.69 -19.28
N GLU A 68 27.76 21.93 -19.07
CA GLU A 68 28.52 22.66 -20.07
C GLU A 68 29.88 21.98 -20.38
N PRO A 69 30.42 22.14 -21.60
CA PRO A 69 31.71 21.56 -21.97
C PRO A 69 32.83 22.09 -21.05
N GLY A 70 33.45 21.21 -20.27
CA GLY A 70 34.52 21.55 -19.32
C GLY A 70 34.10 21.63 -17.86
N ALA A 71 32.80 21.53 -17.55
CA ALA A 71 32.33 21.41 -16.17
C ALA A 71 32.70 20.03 -15.58
N GLN A 72 33.43 20.03 -14.48
CA GLN A 72 33.80 18.80 -13.77
C GLN A 72 32.63 18.29 -12.93
N LEU A 73 32.19 17.06 -13.20
CA LEU A 73 31.11 16.39 -12.49
C LEU A 73 31.35 16.34 -10.97
N GLU A 74 32.61 16.24 -10.55
CA GLU A 74 33.08 16.21 -9.17
C GLU A 74 32.78 17.50 -8.39
N MET A 75 32.70 18.65 -9.07
CA MET A 75 32.33 19.92 -8.43
C MET A 75 30.82 20.10 -8.28
N VAL A 76 30.03 19.52 -9.19
CA VAL A 76 28.57 19.72 -9.26
C VAL A 76 27.80 18.69 -8.44
N MET A 77 28.26 17.44 -8.41
CA MET A 77 27.65 16.35 -7.63
C MET A 77 27.41 16.69 -6.15
N PRO A 78 28.36 17.28 -5.40
CA PRO A 78 28.16 17.61 -3.99
C PRO A 78 27.10 18.69 -3.77
N ALA A 79 26.97 19.64 -4.70
CA ALA A 79 25.97 20.71 -4.64
C ALA A 79 24.56 20.16 -4.88
N VAL A 80 24.40 19.28 -5.87
CA VAL A 80 23.11 18.63 -6.19
C VAL A 80 22.68 17.66 -5.09
N LYS A 81 23.61 16.89 -4.49
CA LYS A 81 23.31 15.99 -3.36
C LYS A 81 22.83 16.71 -2.10
N LYS A 82 23.16 17.99 -1.92
CA LYS A 82 22.72 18.79 -0.77
C LYS A 82 21.30 19.34 -0.93
N LEU A 83 20.69 19.21 -2.11
CA LEU A 83 19.33 19.67 -2.34
C LEU A 83 18.35 18.70 -1.66
N PRO A 84 17.49 19.18 -0.74
CA PRO A 84 16.60 18.32 0.03
C PRO A 84 15.50 17.65 -0.81
N GLN A 85 15.31 18.11 -2.05
CA GLN A 85 14.31 17.63 -2.99
C GLN A 85 14.85 16.53 -3.92
N VAL A 86 16.15 16.22 -3.85
CA VAL A 86 16.80 15.23 -4.72
C VAL A 86 16.77 13.87 -4.02
N SER A 87 15.96 12.96 -4.56
CA SER A 87 15.82 11.59 -4.05
C SER A 87 16.93 10.66 -4.56
N GLU A 88 17.32 10.81 -5.83
CA GLU A 88 18.34 9.96 -6.49
C GLU A 88 19.06 10.75 -7.58
N ILE A 89 20.34 10.43 -7.83
CA ILE A 89 21.16 11.05 -8.89
C ILE A 89 21.73 9.94 -9.77
N LYS A 90 21.38 9.94 -11.06
CA LYS A 90 21.94 9.03 -12.07
C LYS A 90 22.80 9.82 -13.05
N THR A 91 24.08 9.45 -13.16
CA THR A 91 25.02 10.05 -14.10
C THR A 91 24.97 9.29 -15.42
N ILE A 92 24.61 9.96 -16.51
CA ILE A 92 24.63 9.39 -17.86
C ILE A 92 25.78 10.06 -18.62
N SER A 93 26.72 9.27 -19.13
CA SER A 93 27.84 9.81 -19.92
C SER A 93 27.39 10.09 -21.36
N LYS A 94 28.00 11.07 -22.04
CA LYS A 94 27.72 11.36 -23.47
C LYS A 94 28.01 10.17 -24.41
N GLN A 95 28.68 9.11 -23.94
CA GLN A 95 28.97 7.91 -24.72
C GLN A 95 27.85 6.86 -24.64
N GLU A 96 26.90 7.01 -23.72
CA GLU A 96 25.78 6.09 -23.49
C GLU A 96 24.42 6.68 -23.94
N ALA A 97 24.41 7.92 -24.46
CA ALA A 97 23.22 8.66 -24.88
C ALA A 97 23.02 8.66 -26.40
#